data_AF-A0A952YN12-F1
#
_entry.id   AF-A0A952YN12-F1
#
_cell.length_a   1.000
_cell.length_b   1.000
_cell.length_c   1.000
_cell.angle_alpha   90.00
_cell.angle_beta   90.00
_cell.angle_gamma   90.00
#
_symmetry.space_group_name_H-M   'P 1'
#
loop_
_entity.id
_entity.type
_entity.pdbx_description
1 polymer ?
#
loop_
_entity_poly.entity_id
_entity_poly.type
_entity_poly.pdbx_seq_one_letter_code
_entity_poly.pdbx_strand_id
1 'polypeptide(L)'
;MPACHWVCRYPDTLALKVWSEGAVVYDATDASLHALTPVGGDIMQALLDGFPHDAGSLAAELLGEAPTSSDVDQVVRQLAQFEHLGLIERLQST
;
A
#
# COMPACT_ATOMS: atom_id res chain seq x y z
N MET A 1 -5.17 -12.56 14.17
CA MET A 1 -4.95 -11.13 14.49
C MET A 1 -6.21 -10.38 14.11
N PRO A 2 -6.65 -9.32 14.83
CA PRO A 2 -7.80 -8.54 14.39
C PRO A 2 -7.56 -8.03 12.96
N ALA A 3 -8.59 -8.08 12.12
CA ALA A 3 -8.49 -7.70 10.71
C ALA A 3 -8.25 -6.18 10.61
N CYS A 4 -6.99 -5.83 10.41
CA CYS A 4 -6.57 -4.46 10.23
C CYS A 4 -6.77 -4.07 8.77
N HIS A 5 -7.41 -2.92 8.55
CA HIS A 5 -7.58 -2.37 7.22
C HIS A 5 -6.77 -1.08 7.10
N TRP A 6 -6.26 -0.82 5.91
CA TRP A 6 -5.58 0.41 5.54
C TRP A 6 -6.29 1.05 4.36
N VAL A 7 -6.28 2.38 4.33
CA VAL A 7 -6.83 3.17 3.24
C VAL A 7 -5.84 4.26 2.85
N CYS A 8 -5.77 4.60 1.57
CA CYS A 8 -5.02 5.78 1.13
C CYS A 8 -5.63 7.04 1.76
N ARG A 9 -4.80 7.87 2.41
CA ARG A 9 -5.30 9.02 3.18
C ARG A 9 -5.85 10.12 2.27
N TYR A 10 -5.12 10.44 1.20
CA TYR A 10 -5.44 11.52 0.27
C TYR A 10 -5.21 11.06 -1.18
N PRO A 11 -6.03 10.15 -1.74
CA PRO A 11 -5.78 9.59 -3.07
C PRO A 11 -5.66 10.66 -4.17
N ASP A 12 -6.43 11.74 -4.08
CA ASP A 12 -6.40 12.84 -5.05
C ASP A 12 -5.12 13.70 -5.01
N THR A 13 -4.29 13.58 -3.98
CA THR A 13 -3.03 14.32 -3.85
C THR A 13 -1.81 13.48 -4.18
N LEU A 14 -1.99 12.18 -4.41
CA LEU A 14 -0.90 11.27 -4.74
C LEU A 14 -0.83 11.04 -6.26
N ALA A 15 0.37 11.16 -6.81
CA ALA A 15 0.65 10.77 -8.19
C ALA A 15 1.60 9.58 -8.20
N LEU A 16 1.12 8.44 -8.70
CA LEU A 16 1.92 7.22 -8.84
C LEU A 16 2.39 7.05 -10.28
N LYS A 17 3.69 6.80 -10.43
CA LYS A 17 4.30 6.37 -11.70
C LYS A 17 4.96 5.01 -11.50
N VAL A 18 4.58 4.05 -12.33
CA VAL A 18 5.07 2.65 -12.27
C VAL A 18 5.89 2.32 -13.51
N TRP A 19 6.95 1.52 -13.33
CA TRP A 19 7.80 0.89 -14.34
C TRP A 19 8.06 -0.57 -13.95
N SER A 20 8.70 -1.36 -14.83
CA SER A 20 9.05 -2.76 -14.53
C SER A 20 9.99 -2.90 -13.33
N GLU A 21 10.88 -1.93 -13.13
CA GLU A 21 11.93 -2.00 -12.09
C GLU A 21 11.50 -1.39 -10.74
N GLY A 22 10.34 -0.74 -10.69
CA GLY A 22 9.87 -0.07 -9.48
C GLY A 22 8.85 1.01 -9.76
N ALA A 23 8.53 1.79 -8.73
CA ALA A 23 7.59 2.89 -8.83
C ALA A 23 8.08 4.11 -8.06
N VAL A 24 7.47 5.25 -8.35
CA VAL A 24 7.65 6.49 -7.60
C VAL A 24 6.27 7.04 -7.26
N VAL A 25 6.08 7.39 -5.99
CA VAL A 25 4.92 8.14 -5.54
C VAL A 25 5.36 9.56 -5.19
N TYR A 26 4.64 10.53 -5.73
CA TYR A 26 4.75 11.93 -5.36
C TYR A 26 3.54 12.32 -4.51
N ASP A 27 3.78 12.94 -3.36
CA ASP A 27 2.74 13.49 -2.50
C ASP A 27 2.68 15.02 -2.65
N ALA A 28 1.57 15.52 -3.18
CA ALA A 28 1.37 16.95 -3.37
C ALA A 28 1.08 17.73 -2.06
N THR A 29 0.80 17.05 -0.95
CA THR A 29 0.53 17.70 0.34
C THR A 29 1.77 18.33 0.97
N ASP A 30 2.93 17.69 0.79
CA ASP A 30 4.22 18.14 1.32
C ASP A 30 5.33 18.22 0.25
N ALA A 31 4.98 17.96 -1.01
CA ALA A 31 5.88 17.90 -2.15
C ALA A 31 7.00 16.86 -2.03
N SER A 32 6.78 15.79 -1.24
CA SER A 32 7.71 14.68 -1.11
C SER A 32 7.65 13.71 -2.30
N LEU A 33 8.75 12.99 -2.50
CA LEU A 33 8.87 11.98 -3.56
C LEU A 33 9.56 10.75 -2.99
N HIS A 34 8.89 9.60 -3.12
CA HIS A 34 9.35 8.33 -2.57
C HIS A 34 9.52 7.30 -3.67
N ALA A 35 10.70 6.69 -3.72
CA ALA A 35 10.96 5.52 -4.55
C ALA A 35 10.40 4.27 -3.87
N LEU A 36 9.71 3.45 -4.65
CA LEU A 36 9.08 2.21 -4.23
C LEU A 36 9.68 1.04 -5.01
N THR A 37 9.72 -0.13 -4.38
CA THR A 37 9.98 -1.39 -5.08
C THR A 37 8.83 -1.70 -6.05
N PRO A 38 8.99 -2.65 -7.00
CA PRO A 38 7.89 -3.07 -7.88
C PRO A 38 6.63 -3.44 -7.09
N VAL A 39 6.78 -4.33 -6.10
CA VAL A 39 5.69 -4.76 -5.21
C VAL A 39 5.08 -3.59 -4.43
N GLY A 40 5.90 -2.64 -3.97
CA GLY A 40 5.39 -1.44 -3.31
C GLY A 40 4.56 -0.55 -4.24
N GLY A 41 4.93 -0.48 -5.51
CA GLY A 41 4.15 0.19 -6.55
C GLY A 41 2.79 -0.46 -6.76
N ASP A 42 2.75 -1.79 -6.85
CA ASP A 42 1.50 -2.54 -7.04
C ASP A 42 0.56 -2.40 -5.83
N ILE A 43 1.10 -2.49 -4.60
CA ILE A 43 0.33 -2.25 -3.38
C ILE A 43 -0.23 -0.83 -3.35
N MET A 44 0.59 0.17 -3.69
CA MET A 44 0.14 1.56 -3.72
C MET A 44 -0.94 1.75 -4.80
N GLN A 45 -0.80 1.11 -5.96
CA GLN A 45 -1.79 1.18 -7.02
C GLN A 45 -3.15 0.63 -6.58
N ALA A 46 -3.18 -0.48 -5.83
CA ALA A 46 -4.41 -1.01 -5.27
C ALA A 46 -5.06 -0.01 -4.30
N LEU A 47 -4.28 0.54 -3.35
CA LEU A 47 -4.79 1.47 -2.33
C LEU A 47 -5.29 2.82 -2.88
N LEU A 48 -4.85 3.22 -4.07
CA LEU A 48 -5.25 4.49 -4.70
C LEU A 48 -6.70 4.51 -5.18
N ASP A 49 -7.39 3.37 -5.22
CA ASP A 49 -8.84 3.33 -5.49
C ASP A 49 -9.69 3.89 -4.33
N GLY A 50 -9.06 4.14 -3.18
CA GLY A 50 -9.68 4.71 -1.98
C GLY A 50 -10.47 3.71 -1.14
N PHE A 51 -10.49 2.43 -1.51
CA PHE A 51 -11.13 1.39 -0.72
C PHE A 51 -10.22 0.90 0.40
N PRO A 52 -10.77 0.47 1.55
CA PRO A 52 -9.96 -0.15 2.60
C PRO A 52 -9.53 -1.55 2.20
N HIS A 53 -8.24 -1.86 2.38
CA HIS A 53 -7.67 -3.18 2.15
C HIS A 53 -7.03 -3.76 3.41
N ASP A 54 -7.12 -5.07 3.60
CA ASP A 54 -6.29 -5.81 4.54
C ASP A 54 -5.08 -6.44 3.85
N ALA A 55 -4.03 -6.74 4.63
CA ALA A 55 -2.79 -7.28 4.10
C ALA A 55 -2.93 -8.66 3.45
N GLY A 56 -3.87 -9.48 3.90
CA GLY A 56 -4.13 -10.81 3.33
C GLY A 56 -4.77 -10.70 1.95
N SER A 57 -5.78 -9.85 1.82
CA SER A 57 -6.44 -9.59 0.54
C SER A 57 -5.48 -8.99 -0.49
N LEU A 58 -4.63 -8.03 -0.09
CA LEU A 58 -3.59 -7.47 -0.96
C LEU A 58 -2.58 -8.54 -1.41
N ALA A 59 -2.10 -9.38 -0.48
CA ALA A 59 -1.18 -10.45 -0.84
C ALA A 59 -1.80 -11.44 -1.83
N ALA A 60 -3.07 -11.79 -1.65
CA ALA A 60 -3.79 -12.67 -2.56
C ALA A 60 -3.99 -12.04 -3.94
N GLU A 61 -4.30 -10.74 -4.01
CA GLU A 61 -4.46 -10.01 -5.26
C GLU A 61 -3.15 -9.94 -6.06
N LEU A 62 -2.03 -9.64 -5.39
CA LEU A 62 -0.71 -9.54 -6.01
C LEU A 62 -0.22 -10.89 -6.55
N LEU A 63 -0.46 -11.97 -5.81
CA LEU A 63 0.01 -13.31 -6.20
C LEU A 63 -0.95 -14.01 -7.18
N GLY A 64 -2.23 -13.64 -7.20
CA GLY A 64 -3.28 -14.35 -7.93
C GLY A 64 -3.63 -15.72 -7.35
N GLU A 65 -3.17 -16.01 -6.12
CA GLU A 65 -3.41 -17.27 -5.41
C GLU A 65 -3.47 -17.04 -3.88
N ALA A 66 -3.73 -18.11 -3.12
CA ALA A 66 -3.78 -18.02 -1.66
C ALA A 66 -2.38 -17.75 -1.06
N PRO A 67 -2.18 -16.62 -0.35
CA PRO A 67 -0.87 -16.24 0.16
C PRO A 67 -0.45 -17.09 1.35
N THR A 68 0.86 -17.30 1.51
CA THR A 68 1.42 -17.86 2.75
C THR A 68 1.49 -16.79 3.84
N SER A 69 1.70 -17.19 5.09
CA SER A 69 1.91 -16.23 6.18
C SER A 69 3.12 -15.32 5.94
N SER A 70 4.17 -15.83 5.29
CA SER A 70 5.37 -15.06 4.96
C SER A 70 5.10 -13.98 3.92
N ASP A 71 4.16 -14.22 3.00
CA ASP A 71 3.77 -13.24 1.98
C ASP A 71 2.95 -12.12 2.62
N VAL A 72 2.00 -12.49 3.50
CA VAL A 72 1.22 -11.51 4.27
C VAL A 72 2.15 -10.64 5.13
N ASP A 73 3.14 -11.24 5.80
CA ASP A 73 4.11 -10.50 6.62
C ASP A 73 4.95 -9.51 5.80
N GLN A 74 5.24 -9.82 4.52
CA GLN A 74 5.91 -8.88 3.61
C GLN A 74 5.01 -7.69 3.29
N VAL A 75 3.75 -7.92 2.97
CA VAL A 75 2.77 -6.85 2.72
C VAL A 75 2.57 -5.99 3.96
N VAL A 76 2.47 -6.58 5.15
CA VAL A 76 2.40 -5.84 6.43
C VAL A 76 3.60 -4.92 6.62
N ARG A 77 4.82 -5.36 6.29
CA ARG A 77 6.01 -4.51 6.37
C ARG A 77 5.96 -3.33 5.41
N GLN A 78 5.46 -3.54 4.19
CA GLN A 78 5.28 -2.46 3.21
C GLN A 78 4.21 -1.46 3.66
N LEU A 79 3.07 -1.94 4.16
CA LEU A 79 2.00 -1.09 4.69
C LEU A 79 2.47 -0.25 5.88
N ALA A 80 3.25 -0.85 6.80
CA ALA A 80 3.84 -0.12 7.92
C ALA A 80 4.81 0.99 7.45
N GLN A 81 5.56 0.75 6.36
CA GLN A 81 6.39 1.77 5.77
C GLN A 81 5.55 2.91 5.16
N PHE A 82 4.48 2.61 4.43
CA PHE A 82 3.61 3.62 3.85
C PHE A 82 2.86 4.44 4.91
N GLU A 83 2.44 3.80 6.01
CA GLU A 83 1.86 4.47 7.17
C GLU A 83 2.88 5.42 7.81
N HIS A 84 4.13 5.00 7.95
CA HIS A 84 5.22 5.86 8.45
C HIS A 84 5.50 7.06 7.54
N LEU A 85 5.40 6.88 6.22
CA LEU A 85 5.50 7.95 5.22
C LEU A 85 4.25 8.85 5.17
N GLY A 86 3.17 8.48 5.86
CA GLY A 86 1.92 9.27 5.89
C GLY A 86 1.02 9.11 4.67
N LEU A 87 1.37 8.19 3.76
CA LEU A 87 0.64 7.95 2.51
C LEU A 87 -0.71 7.26 2.74
N ILE A 88 -0.73 6.34 3.71
CA ILE A 88 -1.92 5.58 4.10
C ILE A 88 -2.18 5.73 5.59
N GLU A 89 -3.37 5.35 6.01
CA GLU A 89 -3.72 5.26 7.42
C GLU A 89 -4.42 3.96 7.78
N ARG A 90 -4.22 3.57 9.03
CA ARG A 90 -4.79 2.36 9.61
C ARG A 90 -6.18 2.64 10.15
N LEU A 91 -7.18 1.91 9.66
CA LEU A 91 -8.53 1.94 10.21
C LEU A 91 -8.60 1.06 11.45
N GLN A 92 -8.99 1.65 12.58
CA GLN A 92 -9.27 0.88 13.79
C GLN A 92 -10.70 0.33 13.70
N SER A 93 -10.83 -1.00 13.75
CA SER A 93 -12.12 -1.63 14.04
C SER A 93 -12.53 -1.22 15.44
N THR A 94 -13.57 -0.39 15.55
CA THR A 94 -14.18 -0.02 16.82
C THR A 94 -15.10 -1.13 17.31
#